data_AF-A0A955FC32-F1
#
_entry.id   AF-A0A955FC32-F1
#
_cell.length_a   1.000
_cell.length_b   1.000
_cell.length_c   1.000
_cell.angle_alpha   90.00
_cell.angle_beta   90.00
_cell.angle_gamma   90.00
#
_symmetry.space_group_name_H-M   'P 1'
#
loop_
_entity.id
_entity.type
_entity.pdbx_description
1 polymer ?
#
loop_
_entity_poly.entity_id
_entity_poly.type
_entity_poly.pdbx_seq_one_letter_code
_entity_poly.pdbx_strand_id
1 'polypeptide(L)'
;PQFLEAESNPDATLASSFGKAALHLVREAPAGDETRTAKLAVLGYLPDAVEAQHNLDTMLEQTIRGEKVDRVERESWVKQMIPFNNALKGLLTVDRSFTTDDVTDLAESTVRQMYLEPETADYAIGFTKRRAGSMLHEIITLDVLQTLEGVEEILPTTIEDDVAGIDIRVLYKGKIVNLDIKGSKRGEVVAKRKGYIAGNVVPLWTGLKTNNLNGSTIIDADAQAIVAGRLLTALESDETYQREQDVA
;
A
#
# COMPACT_ATOMS: atom_id res chain seq x y z
N PRO A 1 23.96 18.31 23.73
CA PRO A 1 22.88 18.77 22.83
C PRO A 1 21.61 19.01 23.65
N GLN A 2 21.25 20.29 23.78
CA GLN A 2 20.07 20.74 24.52
C GLN A 2 18.83 20.09 23.91
N PHE A 3 18.04 19.43 24.76
CA PHE A 3 16.67 19.06 24.44
C PHE A 3 15.90 20.36 24.18
N LEU A 4 15.67 20.66 22.91
CA LEU A 4 14.67 21.65 22.53
C LEU A 4 13.32 21.09 22.97
N GLU A 5 12.64 21.87 23.79
CA GLU A 5 11.24 21.70 24.13
C GLU A 5 10.44 21.50 22.84
N ALA A 6 9.55 20.51 22.84
CA ALA A 6 8.64 20.23 21.74
C ALA A 6 7.67 21.42 21.59
N GLU A 7 8.09 22.46 20.88
CA GLU A 7 7.15 23.35 20.21
C GLU A 7 6.29 22.47 19.30
N SER A 8 4.98 22.48 19.54
CA SER A 8 4.02 21.71 18.75
C SER A 8 4.25 22.00 17.28
N ASN A 9 4.66 21.00 16.49
CA ASN A 9 4.80 21.15 15.05
C ASN A 9 3.45 21.67 14.49
N PRO A 10 3.38 22.92 13.97
CA PRO A 10 2.13 23.53 13.55
C PRO A 10 1.48 22.74 12.42
N ASP A 11 2.29 22.12 11.55
CA ASP A 11 1.82 21.23 10.48
C ASP A 11 1.16 19.98 11.03
N ALA A 12 1.77 19.32 12.03
CA ALA A 12 1.18 18.13 12.64
C ALA A 12 -0.18 18.47 13.29
N THR A 13 -0.28 19.64 13.92
CA THR A 13 -1.51 20.09 14.59
C THR A 13 -2.61 20.44 13.57
N LEU A 14 -2.26 21.15 12.51
CA LEU A 14 -3.19 21.55 11.45
C LEU A 14 -3.66 20.35 10.64
N ALA A 15 -2.74 19.51 10.16
CA ALA A 15 -3.05 18.30 9.40
C ALA A 15 -3.93 17.35 10.22
N SER A 16 -3.61 17.12 11.50
CA SER A 16 -4.45 16.29 12.39
C SER A 16 -5.87 16.85 12.53
N SER A 17 -6.01 18.18 12.64
CA SER A 17 -7.33 18.83 12.75
C SER A 17 -8.14 18.68 11.47
N PHE A 18 -7.51 18.86 10.31
CA PHE A 18 -8.11 18.59 9.00
C PHE A 18 -8.57 17.13 8.87
N GLY A 19 -7.69 16.18 9.22
CA GLY A 19 -8.00 14.75 9.16
C GLY A 19 -9.24 14.39 10.00
N LYS A 20 -9.29 14.89 11.24
CA LYS A 20 -10.45 14.70 12.14
C LYS A 20 -11.73 15.30 11.58
N ALA A 21 -11.67 16.49 10.98
CA ALA A 21 -12.83 17.11 10.35
C ALA A 21 -13.34 16.29 9.15
N ALA A 22 -12.44 15.79 8.30
CA ALA A 22 -12.82 14.94 7.18
C ALA A 22 -13.46 13.62 7.65
N LEU A 23 -12.91 12.96 8.67
CA LEU A 23 -13.48 11.74 9.26
C LEU A 23 -14.83 12.00 9.96
N HIS A 24 -15.04 13.19 10.52
CA HIS A 24 -16.34 13.58 11.04
C HIS A 24 -17.38 13.65 9.91
N LEU A 25 -17.04 14.28 8.78
CA LEU A 25 -17.91 14.35 7.61
C LEU A 25 -18.22 12.96 7.01
N VAL A 26 -17.29 12.01 7.07
CA VAL A 26 -17.54 10.61 6.68
C VAL A 26 -18.66 9.99 7.52
N ARG A 27 -18.70 10.26 8.83
CA ARG A 27 -19.71 9.70 9.75
C ARG A 27 -21.10 10.32 9.52
N GLU A 28 -21.13 11.55 9.03
CA GLU A 28 -22.37 12.29 8.75
C GLU A 28 -22.83 12.14 7.30
N ALA A 29 -22.04 11.48 6.44
CA ALA A 29 -22.34 11.34 5.04
C ALA A 29 -23.64 10.53 4.84
N PRO A 30 -24.61 11.05 4.05
CA PRO A 30 -25.81 10.30 3.73
C PRO A 30 -25.46 9.07 2.89
N ALA A 31 -26.24 8.00 3.04
CA ALA A 31 -26.11 6.81 2.21
C ALA A 31 -26.28 7.17 0.71
N GLY A 32 -25.40 6.63 -0.15
CA GLY A 32 -25.48 6.79 -1.60
C GLY A 32 -24.41 7.68 -2.26
N ASP A 33 -23.50 8.28 -1.49
CA ASP A 33 -22.32 8.99 -2.03
C ASP A 33 -21.01 8.31 -1.61
N GLU A 34 -20.84 7.07 -2.06
CA GLU A 34 -19.72 6.20 -1.67
C GLU A 34 -18.37 6.79 -2.12
N THR A 35 -18.28 7.35 -3.33
CA THR A 35 -17.06 7.97 -3.85
C THR A 35 -16.64 9.18 -3.02
N ARG A 36 -17.55 10.09 -2.68
CA ARG A 36 -17.22 11.24 -1.82
C ARG A 36 -16.79 10.78 -0.43
N THR A 37 -17.51 9.80 0.13
CA THR A 37 -17.20 9.23 1.44
C THR A 37 -15.81 8.61 1.45
N ALA A 38 -15.44 7.87 0.40
CA ALA A 38 -14.11 7.30 0.24
C ALA A 38 -13.02 8.37 0.08
N LYS A 39 -13.25 9.43 -0.70
CA LYS A 39 -12.32 10.58 -0.82
C LYS A 39 -12.08 11.25 0.54
N LEU A 40 -13.14 11.49 1.30
CA LEU A 40 -13.03 12.08 2.64
C LEU A 40 -12.31 11.14 3.62
N ALA A 41 -12.51 9.84 3.53
CA ALA A 41 -11.78 8.87 4.35
C ALA A 41 -10.27 8.87 4.02
N VAL A 42 -9.89 8.92 2.74
CA VAL A 42 -8.49 9.04 2.30
C VAL A 42 -7.84 10.28 2.90
N LEU A 43 -8.48 11.45 2.75
CA LEU A 43 -7.98 12.71 3.32
C LEU A 43 -7.95 12.68 4.86
N GLY A 44 -8.93 12.00 5.46
CA GLY A 44 -9.08 11.88 6.91
C GLY A 44 -7.93 11.11 7.57
N TYR A 45 -7.48 10.02 6.94
CA TYR A 45 -6.41 9.17 7.45
C TYR A 45 -5.01 9.55 6.94
N LEU A 46 -4.91 10.47 5.97
CA LEU A 46 -3.64 10.86 5.37
C LEU A 46 -2.61 11.40 6.39
N PRO A 47 -2.96 12.27 7.36
CA PRO A 47 -1.98 12.82 8.30
C PRO A 47 -1.24 11.74 9.10
N ASP A 48 -2.00 10.83 9.71
CA ASP A 48 -1.45 9.74 10.52
C ASP A 48 -0.59 8.79 9.66
N ALA A 49 -1.00 8.55 8.42
CA ALA A 49 -0.25 7.69 7.50
C ALA A 49 1.06 8.35 7.01
N VAL A 50 1.06 9.66 6.77
CA VAL A 50 2.27 10.42 6.40
C VAL A 50 3.28 10.41 7.53
N GLU A 51 2.84 10.66 8.76
CA GLU A 51 3.69 10.60 9.96
C GLU A 51 4.28 9.20 10.14
N ALA A 52 3.43 8.18 10.06
CA ALA A 52 3.87 6.79 10.17
C ALA A 52 4.88 6.40 9.10
N GLN A 53 4.66 6.80 7.84
CA GLN A 53 5.61 6.54 6.77
C GLN A 53 6.94 7.28 6.98
N HIS A 54 6.90 8.53 7.45
CA HIS A 54 8.12 9.29 7.72
C HIS A 54 8.99 8.61 8.79
N ASN A 55 8.35 8.11 9.85
CA ASN A 55 9.03 7.34 10.89
C ASN A 55 9.60 6.02 10.34
N LEU A 56 8.85 5.31 9.49
CA LEU A 56 9.34 4.09 8.83
C LEU A 56 10.53 4.36 7.89
N ASP A 57 10.52 5.47 7.15
CA ASP A 57 11.61 5.87 6.27
C ASP A 57 12.87 6.22 7.09
N THR A 58 12.71 6.97 8.18
CA THR A 58 13.81 7.31 9.10
C THR A 58 14.40 6.06 9.75
N MET A 59 13.54 5.15 10.21
CA MET A 59 13.97 3.86 10.78
C MET A 59 14.70 3.00 9.75
N LEU A 60 14.28 3.04 8.47
CA LEU A 60 14.99 2.35 7.39
C LEU A 60 16.40 2.93 7.20
N GLU A 61 16.57 4.24 7.25
CA GLU A 61 17.89 4.88 7.18
C GLU A 61 18.79 4.47 8.35
N GLN A 62 18.25 4.44 9.57
CA GLN A 62 18.95 3.96 10.76
C GLN A 62 19.40 2.50 10.60
N THR A 63 18.50 1.64 10.12
CA THR A 63 18.80 0.22 9.86
C THR A 63 19.94 0.06 8.84
N ILE A 64 19.95 0.88 7.78
CA ILE A 64 21.03 0.88 6.76
C ILE A 64 22.38 1.28 7.38
N ARG A 65 22.37 2.16 8.40
CA ARG A 65 23.57 2.56 9.17
C ARG A 65 23.99 1.51 10.21
N GLY A 66 23.27 0.40 10.32
CA GLY A 66 23.55 -0.67 11.29
C GLY A 66 23.02 -0.40 12.69
N GLU A 67 22.15 0.60 12.85
CA GLU A 67 21.50 0.90 14.12
C GLU A 67 20.43 -0.14 14.44
N LYS A 68 20.27 -0.45 15.73
CA LYS A 68 19.18 -1.32 16.19
C LYS A 68 17.90 -0.49 16.25
N VAL A 69 16.88 -0.98 15.57
CA VAL A 69 15.55 -0.36 15.53
C VAL A 69 14.55 -1.21 16.32
N ASP A 70 13.58 -0.56 16.95
CA ASP A 70 12.57 -1.27 17.73
C ASP A 70 11.49 -1.85 16.80
N ARG A 71 11.31 -3.17 16.90
CA ARG A 71 10.28 -3.89 16.15
C ARG A 71 8.88 -3.47 16.58
N VAL A 72 8.66 -3.15 17.86
CA VAL A 72 7.34 -2.74 18.37
C VAL A 72 6.94 -1.38 17.79
N GLU A 73 7.88 -0.44 17.71
CA GLU A 73 7.65 0.86 17.07
C GLU A 73 7.35 0.70 15.58
N ARG A 74 8.14 -0.13 14.87
CA ARG A 74 7.85 -0.48 13.47
C ARG A 74 6.43 -1.00 13.30
N GLU A 75 6.03 -1.97 14.11
CA GLU A 75 4.69 -2.56 14.04
C GLU A 75 3.59 -1.53 14.33
N SER A 76 3.82 -0.61 15.27
CA SER A 76 2.90 0.49 15.55
C SER A 76 2.71 1.42 14.35
N TRP A 77 3.80 1.83 13.68
CA TRP A 77 3.70 2.70 12.51
C TRP A 77 3.05 1.98 11.32
N VAL A 78 3.34 0.69 11.11
CA VAL A 78 2.63 -0.08 10.07
C VAL A 78 1.13 -0.10 10.35
N LYS A 79 0.72 -0.37 11.60
CA LYS A 79 -0.70 -0.34 12.02
C LYS A 79 -1.37 1.02 11.79
N GLN A 80 -0.64 2.11 12.01
CA GLN A 80 -1.13 3.47 11.80
C GLN A 80 -1.42 3.78 10.32
N MET A 81 -0.74 3.12 9.38
CA MET A 81 -0.99 3.30 7.93
C MET A 81 -2.20 2.50 7.40
N ILE A 82 -2.65 1.46 8.11
CA ILE A 82 -3.68 0.53 7.61
C ILE A 82 -4.99 1.25 7.25
N PRO A 83 -5.56 2.15 8.08
CA PRO A 83 -6.80 2.84 7.75
C PRO A 83 -6.71 3.64 6.43
N PHE A 84 -5.58 4.32 6.21
CA PHE A 84 -5.34 5.06 4.97
C PHE A 84 -5.25 4.13 3.76
N ASN A 85 -4.50 3.03 3.87
CA ASN A 85 -4.37 2.04 2.80
C ASN A 85 -5.73 1.46 2.40
N ASN A 86 -6.55 1.10 3.39
CA ASN A 86 -7.89 0.58 3.17
C ASN A 86 -8.83 1.61 2.55
N ALA A 87 -8.77 2.87 2.99
CA ALA A 87 -9.56 3.95 2.41
C ALA A 87 -9.17 4.21 0.94
N LEU A 88 -7.87 4.20 0.63
CA LEU A 88 -7.37 4.41 -0.72
C LEU A 88 -7.73 3.25 -1.66
N LYS A 89 -7.56 2.01 -1.20
CA LYS A 89 -8.00 0.81 -1.92
C LYS A 89 -9.50 0.83 -2.17
N GLY A 90 -10.29 1.23 -1.17
CA GLY A 90 -11.73 1.40 -1.26
C GLY A 90 -12.13 2.42 -2.32
N LEU A 91 -11.49 3.61 -2.32
CA LEU A 91 -11.74 4.66 -3.32
C LEU A 91 -11.50 4.14 -4.75
N LEU A 92 -10.34 3.52 -4.99
CA LEU A 92 -9.96 2.99 -6.30
C LEU A 92 -10.82 1.78 -6.73
N THR A 93 -11.47 1.11 -5.79
CA THR A 93 -12.38 -0.02 -6.07
C THR A 93 -13.81 0.45 -6.38
N VAL A 94 -14.32 1.44 -5.62
CA VAL A 94 -15.66 2.00 -5.79
C VAL A 94 -15.76 2.82 -7.08
N ASP A 95 -14.74 3.64 -7.36
CA ASP A 95 -14.66 4.43 -8.58
C ASP A 95 -13.48 3.96 -9.43
N ARG A 96 -13.71 2.96 -10.28
CA ARG A 96 -12.68 2.40 -11.18
C ARG A 96 -12.23 3.37 -12.27
N SER A 97 -12.96 4.47 -12.46
CA SER A 97 -12.52 5.57 -13.34
C SER A 97 -11.53 6.50 -12.66
N PHE A 98 -11.44 6.46 -11.33
CA PHE A 98 -10.52 7.25 -10.54
C PHE A 98 -9.10 6.74 -10.71
N THR A 99 -8.24 7.60 -11.25
CA THR A 99 -6.86 7.25 -11.60
C THR A 99 -5.86 7.64 -10.50
N THR A 100 -4.61 7.18 -10.60
CA THR A 100 -3.52 7.68 -9.76
C THR A 100 -3.29 9.18 -9.90
N ASP A 101 -3.58 9.75 -11.07
CA ASP A 101 -3.46 11.19 -11.29
C ASP A 101 -4.61 11.91 -10.57
N ASP A 102 -5.84 11.39 -10.60
CA ASP A 102 -6.95 11.96 -9.82
C ASP A 102 -6.70 11.87 -8.30
N VAL A 103 -6.08 10.78 -7.83
CA VAL A 103 -5.62 10.68 -6.43
C VAL A 103 -4.55 11.73 -6.13
N THR A 104 -3.64 11.97 -7.07
CA THR A 104 -2.59 12.97 -6.91
C THR A 104 -3.20 14.36 -6.86
N ASP A 105 -4.12 14.71 -7.75
CA ASP A 105 -4.81 16.00 -7.78
C ASP A 105 -5.66 16.23 -6.51
N LEU A 106 -6.33 15.18 -6.02
CA LEU A 106 -7.03 15.22 -4.73
C LEU A 106 -6.07 15.53 -3.58
N ALA A 107 -4.91 14.88 -3.57
CA ALA A 107 -3.87 15.14 -2.56
C ALA A 107 -3.32 16.56 -2.73
N GLU A 108 -2.90 16.98 -3.91
CA GLU A 108 -2.31 18.30 -4.15
C GLU A 108 -3.25 19.45 -3.76
N SER A 109 -4.53 19.34 -4.12
CA SER A 109 -5.53 20.36 -3.81
C SER A 109 -5.80 20.53 -2.30
N THR A 110 -5.59 19.47 -1.51
CA THR A 110 -5.95 19.45 -0.07
C THR A 110 -4.73 19.48 0.85
N VAL A 111 -3.67 18.74 0.54
CA VAL A 111 -2.45 18.61 1.35
C VAL A 111 -1.76 19.95 1.53
N ARG A 112 -1.74 20.81 0.51
CA ARG A 112 -1.17 22.17 0.62
C ARG A 112 -1.94 23.09 1.57
N GLN A 113 -3.14 22.69 2.00
CA GLN A 113 -3.90 23.37 3.06
C GLN A 113 -3.68 22.71 4.43
N MET A 114 -3.29 21.44 4.46
CA MET A 114 -3.01 20.66 5.67
C MET A 114 -1.61 20.92 6.24
N TYR A 115 -0.63 21.15 5.36
CA TYR A 115 0.78 21.34 5.69
C TYR A 115 1.25 22.70 5.19
N LEU A 116 1.75 23.53 6.10
CA LEU A 116 2.28 24.86 5.82
C LEU A 116 3.68 24.78 5.23
N GLU A 117 4.49 23.80 5.66
CA GLU A 117 5.84 23.61 5.13
C GLU A 117 5.80 22.92 3.76
N PRO A 118 6.35 23.55 2.70
CA PRO A 118 6.30 22.99 1.35
C PRO A 118 6.94 21.61 1.22
N GLU A 119 8.03 21.35 1.94
CA GLU A 119 8.73 20.06 1.91
C GLU A 119 7.85 18.93 2.48
N THR A 120 7.13 19.21 3.57
CA THR A 120 6.20 18.25 4.18
C THR A 120 5.01 17.99 3.26
N ALA A 121 4.47 19.04 2.64
CA ALA A 121 3.40 18.91 1.66
C ALA A 121 3.82 18.06 0.45
N ASP A 122 5.00 18.33 -0.11
CA ASP A 122 5.53 17.60 -1.27
C ASP A 122 5.85 16.14 -0.90
N TYR A 123 6.34 15.88 0.32
CA TYR A 123 6.50 14.52 0.84
C TYR A 123 5.16 13.78 0.91
N ALA A 124 4.11 14.40 1.47
CA ALA A 124 2.78 13.81 1.60
C ALA A 124 2.11 13.55 0.23
N ILE A 125 2.25 14.46 -0.73
CA ILE A 125 1.80 14.27 -2.12
C ILE A 125 2.53 13.08 -2.75
N GLY A 126 3.86 13.07 -2.64
CA GLY A 126 4.69 11.99 -3.17
C GLY A 126 4.38 10.63 -2.54
N PHE A 127 4.14 10.59 -1.23
CA PHE A 127 3.69 9.41 -0.51
C PHE A 127 2.36 8.89 -1.06
N THR A 128 1.36 9.77 -1.17
CA THR A 128 0.02 9.42 -1.64
C THR A 128 0.07 8.85 -3.07
N LYS A 129 0.81 9.48 -3.97
CA LYS A 129 1.03 9.01 -5.34
C LYS A 129 1.67 7.61 -5.40
N ARG A 130 2.71 7.38 -4.59
CA ARG A 130 3.37 6.05 -4.52
C ARG A 130 2.44 4.97 -3.98
N ARG A 131 1.64 5.28 -2.96
CA ARG A 131 0.66 4.34 -2.41
C ARG A 131 -0.45 4.03 -3.41
N ALA A 132 -0.98 5.03 -4.11
CA ALA A 132 -1.97 4.83 -5.16
C ALA A 132 -1.46 3.89 -6.26
N GLY A 133 -0.25 4.14 -6.76
CA GLY A 133 0.38 3.27 -7.76
C GLY A 133 0.57 1.82 -7.26
N SER A 134 0.90 1.63 -5.99
CA SER A 134 1.03 0.29 -5.39
C SER A 134 -0.34 -0.40 -5.27
N MET A 135 -1.37 0.32 -4.80
CA MET A 135 -2.73 -0.19 -4.65
C MET A 135 -3.37 -0.61 -5.99
N LEU A 136 -3.05 0.09 -7.09
CA LEU A 136 -3.48 -0.35 -8.43
C LEU A 136 -3.02 -1.77 -8.74
N HIS A 137 -1.75 -2.08 -8.46
CA HIS A 137 -1.22 -3.41 -8.72
C HIS A 137 -1.89 -4.49 -7.86
N GLU A 138 -2.24 -4.17 -6.60
CA GLU A 138 -3.01 -5.09 -5.75
C GLU A 138 -4.43 -5.32 -6.29
N ILE A 139 -5.16 -4.26 -6.64
CA ILE A 139 -6.54 -4.35 -7.16
C ILE A 139 -6.58 -5.15 -8.46
N ILE A 140 -5.67 -4.85 -9.39
CA ILE A 140 -5.53 -5.59 -10.64
C ILE A 140 -5.24 -7.07 -10.36
N THR A 141 -4.35 -7.35 -9.41
CA THR A 141 -4.01 -8.73 -9.04
C THR A 141 -5.23 -9.47 -8.50
N LEU A 142 -6.04 -8.82 -7.65
CA LEU A 142 -7.29 -9.37 -7.12
C LEU A 142 -8.28 -9.69 -8.26
N ASP A 143 -8.48 -8.76 -9.19
CA ASP A 143 -9.36 -8.95 -10.34
C ASP A 143 -8.90 -10.14 -11.21
N VAL A 144 -7.60 -10.25 -11.48
CA VAL A 144 -7.08 -11.37 -12.28
C VAL A 144 -7.22 -12.70 -11.53
N LEU A 145 -6.90 -12.75 -10.23
CA LEU A 145 -7.05 -13.95 -9.41
C LEU A 145 -8.47 -14.54 -9.48
N GLN A 146 -9.50 -13.69 -9.48
CA GLN A 146 -10.90 -14.13 -9.60
C GLN A 146 -11.21 -14.87 -10.90
N THR A 147 -10.37 -14.70 -11.93
CA THR A 147 -10.54 -15.33 -13.25
C THR A 147 -9.67 -16.56 -13.46
N LEU A 148 -8.74 -16.87 -12.54
CA LEU A 148 -7.80 -17.97 -12.70
C LEU A 148 -8.40 -19.32 -12.29
N GLU A 149 -8.23 -20.31 -13.15
CA GLU A 149 -8.59 -21.69 -12.84
C GLU A 149 -7.74 -22.24 -11.68
N GLY A 150 -8.39 -22.86 -10.71
CA GLY A 150 -7.76 -23.42 -9.51
C GLY A 150 -7.68 -22.46 -8.33
N VAL A 151 -8.02 -21.18 -8.50
CA VAL A 151 -8.31 -20.28 -7.37
C VAL A 151 -9.66 -20.68 -6.78
N GLU A 152 -9.66 -21.12 -5.53
CA GLU A 152 -10.85 -21.56 -4.80
C GLU A 152 -11.43 -20.41 -3.99
N GLU A 153 -10.58 -19.60 -3.34
CA GLU A 153 -11.00 -18.50 -2.48
C GLU A 153 -9.91 -17.43 -2.37
N ILE A 154 -10.30 -16.16 -2.37
CA ILE A 154 -9.43 -15.06 -1.90
C ILE A 154 -9.78 -14.81 -0.44
N LEU A 155 -8.84 -15.11 0.45
CA LEU A 155 -9.03 -15.05 1.89
C LEU A 155 -8.88 -13.60 2.38
N PRO A 156 -9.64 -13.17 3.40
CA PRO A 156 -9.47 -11.86 4.00
C PRO A 156 -8.07 -11.75 4.65
N THR A 157 -7.43 -10.59 4.47
CA THR A 157 -6.19 -10.24 5.18
C THR A 157 -6.51 -9.65 6.56
N THR A 158 -5.62 -9.92 7.50
CA THR A 158 -5.65 -9.38 8.87
C THR A 158 -4.63 -8.24 9.04
N ILE A 159 -4.71 -7.52 10.16
CA ILE A 159 -3.68 -6.52 10.51
C ILE A 159 -2.31 -7.18 10.66
N GLU A 160 -2.28 -8.41 11.18
CA GLU A 160 -1.06 -9.20 11.32
C GLU A 160 -0.48 -9.57 9.95
N ASP A 161 -1.34 -9.84 8.96
CA ASP A 161 -0.94 -10.07 7.56
C ASP A 161 -0.30 -8.80 6.97
N ASP A 162 -0.91 -7.63 7.16
CA ASP A 162 -0.35 -6.34 6.71
C ASP A 162 1.02 -6.06 7.35
N VAL A 163 1.16 -6.35 8.65
CA VAL A 163 2.42 -6.22 9.39
C VAL A 163 3.50 -7.18 8.88
N ALA A 164 3.09 -8.38 8.46
CA ALA A 164 3.94 -9.38 7.82
C ALA A 164 4.26 -9.06 6.35
N GLY A 165 3.63 -8.03 5.76
CA GLY A 165 3.80 -7.66 4.36
C GLY A 165 3.07 -8.59 3.40
N ILE A 166 1.95 -9.18 3.84
CA ILE A 166 1.06 -10.00 3.02
C ILE A 166 -0.05 -9.10 2.49
N ASP A 167 -0.05 -8.86 1.17
CA ASP A 167 -1.06 -8.02 0.52
C ASP A 167 -2.30 -8.83 0.14
N ILE A 168 -2.12 -10.09 -0.26
CA ILE A 168 -3.20 -10.97 -0.72
C ILE A 168 -2.99 -12.39 -0.20
N ARG A 169 -4.06 -13.01 0.29
CA ARG A 169 -4.10 -14.44 0.65
C ARG A 169 -5.04 -15.17 -0.27
N VAL A 170 -4.58 -16.25 -0.88
CA VAL A 170 -5.39 -17.01 -1.84
C VAL A 170 -5.29 -18.51 -1.57
N LEU A 171 -6.43 -19.18 -1.54
CA LEU A 171 -6.54 -20.63 -1.58
C LEU A 171 -6.51 -21.07 -3.04
N TYR A 172 -5.42 -21.72 -3.44
CA TYR A 172 -5.19 -22.20 -4.79
C TYR A 172 -4.91 -23.71 -4.77
N LYS A 173 -5.77 -24.50 -5.43
CA LYS A 173 -5.66 -25.98 -5.50
C LYS A 173 -5.39 -26.62 -4.13
N GLY A 174 -6.16 -26.23 -3.11
CA GLY A 174 -6.06 -26.71 -1.73
C GLY A 174 -4.90 -26.14 -0.89
N LYS A 175 -4.09 -25.20 -1.42
CA LYS A 175 -2.96 -24.58 -0.72
C LYS A 175 -3.19 -23.09 -0.50
N ILE A 176 -2.90 -22.59 0.70
CA ILE A 176 -2.87 -21.15 0.96
C ILE A 176 -1.52 -20.59 0.47
N VAL A 177 -1.59 -19.61 -0.42
CA VAL A 177 -0.45 -18.82 -0.89
C VAL A 177 -0.63 -17.38 -0.43
N ASN A 178 0.38 -16.85 0.26
CA ASN A 178 0.42 -15.44 0.63
C ASN A 178 1.27 -14.69 -0.39
N LEU A 179 0.76 -13.59 -0.92
CA LEU A 179 1.40 -12.81 -1.97
C LEU A 179 1.77 -11.42 -1.44
N ASP A 180 2.95 -10.96 -1.86
CA ASP A 180 3.43 -9.58 -1.66
C ASP A 180 3.58 -8.92 -3.03
N ILE A 181 2.68 -8.02 -3.38
CA ILE A 181 2.50 -7.48 -4.73
C ILE A 181 3.39 -6.27 -4.96
N LYS A 182 4.20 -6.33 -6.01
CA LYS A 182 5.14 -5.28 -6.39
C LYS A 182 4.77 -4.66 -7.72
N GLY A 183 4.86 -3.34 -7.79
CA GLY A 183 4.74 -2.58 -9.04
C GLY A 183 6.01 -2.57 -9.91
N SER A 184 7.10 -3.21 -9.48
CA SER A 184 8.33 -3.30 -10.28
C SER A 184 9.13 -4.57 -10.03
N LYS A 185 9.90 -5.01 -11.04
CA LYS A 185 10.85 -6.12 -10.92
C LYS A 185 11.90 -5.88 -9.85
N ARG A 186 12.42 -4.65 -9.77
CA ARG A 186 13.39 -4.26 -8.73
C ARG A 186 12.78 -4.42 -7.34
N GLY A 187 11.52 -4.03 -7.16
CA GLY A 187 10.79 -4.21 -5.90
C GLY A 187 10.68 -5.68 -5.51
N GLU A 188 10.32 -6.56 -6.45
CA GLU A 188 10.27 -8.01 -6.23
C GLU A 188 11.63 -8.58 -5.82
N VAL A 189 12.71 -8.22 -6.54
CA VAL A 189 14.07 -8.69 -6.22
C VAL A 189 14.52 -8.20 -4.84
N VAL A 190 14.24 -6.95 -4.50
CA VAL A 190 14.56 -6.41 -3.17
C VAL A 190 13.77 -7.13 -2.08
N ALA A 191 12.48 -7.39 -2.29
CA ALA A 191 11.65 -8.13 -1.33
C ALA A 191 12.18 -9.57 -1.13
N LYS A 192 12.51 -10.27 -2.22
CA LYS A 192 13.14 -11.61 -2.16
C LYS A 192 14.45 -11.57 -1.39
N ARG A 193 15.33 -10.59 -1.67
CA ARG A 193 16.62 -10.42 -0.95
C ARG A 193 16.45 -10.04 0.52
N LYS A 194 15.38 -9.33 0.87
CA LYS A 194 15.05 -9.01 2.27
C LYS A 194 14.51 -10.21 3.05
N GLY A 195 14.29 -11.36 2.39
CA GLY A 195 13.86 -12.65 2.95
C GLY A 195 14.81 -13.32 3.96
N TYR A 196 15.65 -12.57 4.68
CA TYR A 196 16.48 -13.09 5.77
C TYR A 196 15.72 -13.33 7.09
N ILE A 197 14.42 -13.02 7.15
CA ILE A 197 13.57 -13.35 8.30
C ILE A 197 12.22 -13.86 7.76
N ALA A 198 12.08 -15.19 7.74
CA ALA A 198 10.85 -15.97 7.85
C ALA A 198 9.56 -15.45 7.19
N GLY A 199 9.05 -16.16 6.18
CA GLY A 199 7.62 -16.09 5.85
C GLY A 199 7.25 -16.84 4.59
N ASN A 200 6.16 -17.61 4.65
CA ASN A 200 5.48 -18.24 3.51
C ASN A 200 4.80 -17.16 2.62
N VAL A 201 5.55 -16.15 2.19
CA VAL A 201 5.09 -15.02 1.38
C VAL A 201 5.86 -15.01 0.08
N VAL A 202 5.16 -14.87 -1.04
CA VAL A 202 5.73 -14.87 -2.38
C VAL A 202 5.72 -13.45 -2.92
N PRO A 203 6.87 -12.76 -2.98
CA PRO A 203 6.95 -11.48 -3.66
C PRO A 203 6.73 -11.67 -5.16
N LEU A 204 5.79 -10.91 -5.70
CA LEU A 204 5.33 -11.01 -7.08
C LEU A 204 5.33 -9.64 -7.74
N TRP A 205 6.14 -9.47 -8.78
CA TRP A 205 5.93 -8.36 -9.71
C TRP A 205 4.84 -8.71 -10.72
N THR A 206 3.83 -7.84 -10.83
CA THR A 206 2.70 -7.98 -11.78
C THR A 206 3.12 -8.02 -13.25
N GLY A 207 4.37 -7.67 -13.59
CA GLY A 207 4.84 -7.55 -14.97
C GLY A 207 4.42 -6.25 -15.66
N LEU A 208 3.60 -5.44 -14.99
CA LEU A 208 3.15 -4.14 -15.47
C LEU A 208 3.92 -3.04 -14.73
N LYS A 209 4.05 -1.89 -15.39
CA LYS A 209 4.45 -0.64 -14.76
C LYS A 209 3.22 0.23 -14.60
N THR A 210 3.18 1.09 -13.58
CA THR A 210 2.03 1.99 -13.34
C THR A 210 1.69 2.87 -14.54
N ASN A 211 2.69 3.30 -15.31
CA ASN A 211 2.45 4.08 -16.55
C ASN A 211 1.84 3.25 -17.69
N ASN A 212 1.98 1.92 -17.67
CA ASN A 212 1.31 1.03 -18.64
C ASN A 212 -0.18 0.85 -18.31
N LEU A 213 -0.63 1.30 -17.14
CA LEU A 213 -2.00 1.17 -16.66
C LEU A 213 -2.84 2.43 -16.93
N ASN A 214 -2.25 3.47 -17.55
CA ASN A 214 -2.82 4.83 -17.62
C ASN A 214 -3.34 5.31 -16.26
N GLY A 215 -2.72 4.85 -15.16
CA GLY A 215 -3.15 5.17 -13.80
C GLY A 215 -4.49 4.56 -13.36
N SER A 216 -5.11 3.65 -14.13
CA SER A 216 -6.42 3.06 -13.81
C SER A 216 -6.29 1.61 -13.33
N THR A 217 -7.32 1.13 -12.61
CA THR A 217 -7.51 -0.28 -12.27
C THR A 217 -8.08 -1.09 -13.44
N ILE A 218 -8.57 -0.43 -14.50
CA ILE A 218 -9.13 -1.08 -15.68
C ILE A 218 -7.99 -1.44 -16.62
N ILE A 219 -7.82 -2.74 -16.86
CA ILE A 219 -6.79 -3.28 -17.74
C ILE A 219 -7.40 -3.98 -18.95
N ASP A 220 -6.67 -3.97 -20.07
CA ASP A 220 -7.05 -4.73 -21.27
C ASP A 220 -6.67 -6.22 -21.14
N ALA A 221 -7.10 -7.01 -22.13
CA ALA A 221 -6.89 -8.46 -22.13
C ALA A 221 -5.40 -8.85 -22.18
N ASP A 222 -4.55 -8.05 -22.83
CA ASP A 222 -3.11 -8.34 -22.93
C ASP A 222 -2.43 -8.11 -21.58
N ALA A 223 -2.76 -7.01 -20.90
CA ALA A 223 -2.32 -6.73 -19.54
C ALA A 223 -2.83 -7.79 -18.55
N GLN A 224 -4.08 -8.24 -18.70
CA GLN A 224 -4.64 -9.32 -17.89
C GLN A 224 -3.88 -10.63 -18.09
N ALA A 225 -3.56 -11.00 -19.33
CA ALA A 225 -2.78 -12.19 -19.65
C ALA A 225 -1.36 -12.13 -19.06
N ILE A 226 -0.72 -10.96 -19.07
CA ILE A 226 0.61 -10.76 -18.44
C ILE A 226 0.54 -11.04 -16.95
N VAL A 227 -0.42 -10.44 -16.24
CA VAL A 227 -0.58 -10.60 -14.79
C VAL A 227 -0.96 -12.06 -14.47
N ALA A 228 -1.85 -12.67 -15.24
CA ALA A 228 -2.26 -14.06 -15.11
C ALA A 228 -1.06 -15.02 -15.21
N GLY A 229 -0.21 -14.85 -16.23
CA GLY A 229 1.00 -15.68 -16.39
C GLY A 229 1.98 -15.55 -15.22
N ARG A 230 2.12 -14.34 -14.66
CA ARG A 230 2.93 -14.09 -13.46
C ARG A 230 2.34 -14.78 -12.23
N LEU A 231 1.02 -14.68 -12.04
CA LEU A 231 0.31 -15.31 -10.94
C LEU A 231 0.39 -16.83 -11.02
N LEU A 232 0.11 -17.44 -12.17
CA LEU A 232 0.23 -18.89 -12.33
C LEU A 232 1.64 -19.37 -12.01
N THR A 233 2.69 -18.68 -12.49
CA THR A 233 4.07 -19.01 -12.14
C THR A 233 4.30 -18.97 -10.62
N ALA A 234 3.74 -17.97 -9.92
CA ALA A 234 3.90 -17.83 -8.47
C ALA A 234 3.08 -18.87 -7.68
N LEU A 235 1.86 -19.15 -8.11
CA LEU A 235 0.93 -20.08 -7.46
C LEU A 235 1.32 -21.54 -7.69
N GLU A 236 1.86 -21.86 -8.86
CA GLU A 236 2.34 -23.20 -9.24
C GLU A 236 3.79 -23.43 -8.84
N SER A 237 4.51 -22.40 -8.39
CA SER A 237 5.85 -22.58 -7.84
C SER A 237 5.75 -23.43 -6.58
N ASP A 238 6.11 -24.70 -6.74
CA ASP A 238 6.21 -25.65 -5.65
C ASP A 238 7.39 -25.24 -4.75
N GLU A 239 7.38 -25.65 -3.48
CA GLU A 239 8.38 -25.26 -2.46
C GLU A 239 9.85 -25.52 -2.87
N THR A 240 10.07 -26.28 -3.95
CA THR A 240 11.36 -26.52 -4.60
C THR A 240 12.01 -25.27 -5.20
N TYR A 241 11.26 -24.27 -5.70
CA TYR A 241 11.88 -23.05 -6.23
C TYR A 241 12.52 -22.18 -5.13
N GLN A 242 12.10 -22.33 -3.87
CA GLN A 242 12.73 -21.64 -2.74
C GLN A 242 14.02 -22.30 -2.29
N ARG A 243 14.18 -23.62 -2.43
CA ARG A 243 15.42 -24.33 -2.05
C ARG A 243 16.55 -24.21 -3.07
N GLU A 244 16.22 -24.04 -4.35
CA GLU A 244 17.23 -23.97 -5.42
C GLU A 244 17.95 -22.60 -5.52
N GLN A 245 17.49 -21.57 -4.79
CA GLN A 245 18.21 -20.28 -4.68
C GLN A 245 19.08 -20.15 -3.41
N ASP A 246 18.98 -21.08 -2.46
CA ASP A 246 19.85 -21.12 -1.27
C ASP A 246 21.20 -21.81 -1.54
N VAL A 247 21.41 -22.35 -2.75
CA VAL A 247 22.63 -23.08 -3.16
C VAL A 247 23.36 -22.42 -4.34
N ALA A 248 23.02 -21.18 -4.71
CA ALA A 248 23.67 -20.43 -5.80
C ALA A 248 24.36 -19.14 -5.32
#